data_AF-A0A936XDH0-F1
#
_entry.id   AF-A0A936XDH0-F1
#
_cell.length_a   1.000
_cell.length_b   1.000
_cell.length_c   1.000
_cell.angle_alpha   90.00
_cell.angle_beta   90.00
_cell.angle_gamma   90.00
#
_symmetry.space_group_name_H-M   'P 1'
#
loop_
_entity.id
_entity.type
_entity.pdbx_description
1 polymer ?
#
loop_
_entity_poly.entity_id
_entity_poly.type
_entity_poly.pdbx_seq_one_letter_code
_entity_poly.pdbx_strand_id
1 'polypeptide(L)'
;MINPDASISNAGATVMDVLEKSPGITVSKDGSIIMKGKPSVLVLIDGKPTQLSGADLQSYLSGMSASQVDVVELIENPGAKYDASGNAGIINIKMKANRLKGFNGSLNLSVGQGFYPKTGNSLNLNYRNGK
;
A
#
# COMPACT_ATOMS: atom_id res chain seq x y z
N MET A 1 0.81 17.59 -5.02
CA MET A 1 1.48 16.28 -4.99
C MET A 1 2.36 16.27 -3.75
N ILE A 2 2.16 15.33 -2.83
CA ILE A 2 3.00 15.17 -1.64
C ILE A 2 3.83 13.90 -1.84
N ASN A 3 5.15 14.05 -1.74
CA ASN A 3 6.10 12.97 -1.91
C ASN A 3 6.58 12.52 -0.52
N PRO A 4 6.12 11.36 0.00
CA PRO A 4 6.46 10.90 1.35
C PRO A 4 7.95 10.53 1.52
N ASP A 5 8.70 10.40 0.42
CA ASP A 5 10.17 10.18 0.42
C ASP A 5 10.96 11.44 0.85
N ALA A 6 10.40 12.66 0.73
CA ALA A 6 11.08 13.90 1.12
C ALA A 6 10.97 14.20 2.64
N SER A 7 10.07 13.51 3.35
CA SER A 7 9.89 13.65 4.78
C SER A 7 10.66 12.54 5.50
N ILE A 8 11.94 12.80 5.78
CA ILE A 8 12.90 11.94 6.50
C ILE A 8 12.41 11.48 7.91
N SER A 9 11.17 11.79 8.29
CA SER A 9 10.53 11.41 9.56
C SER A 9 9.55 10.22 9.46
N ASN A 10 9.50 9.48 8.35
CA ASN A 10 8.51 8.40 8.11
C ASN A 10 8.98 6.98 8.49
N ALA A 11 10.05 6.82 9.26
CA ALA A 11 10.40 5.53 9.85
C ALA A 11 9.37 5.17 10.94
N GLY A 12 8.27 4.52 10.56
CA GLY A 12 7.19 4.10 11.45
C GLY A 12 5.82 4.71 11.18
N ALA A 13 5.67 5.58 10.17
CA ALA A 13 4.37 6.13 9.82
C ALA A 13 3.49 5.08 9.13
N THR A 14 2.22 5.02 9.52
CA THR A 14 1.17 4.22 8.90
C THR A 14 0.51 4.99 7.76
N VAL A 15 -0.23 4.31 6.90
CA VAL A 15 -1.00 5.00 5.85
C VAL A 15 -2.05 5.93 6.46
N MET A 16 -2.59 5.57 7.63
CA MET A 16 -3.47 6.47 8.37
C MET A 16 -2.78 7.78 8.76
N ASP A 17 -1.55 7.72 9.27
CA ASP A 17 -0.80 8.93 9.64
C ASP A 17 -0.51 9.84 8.44
N VAL A 18 -0.32 9.26 7.25
CA VAL A 18 -0.14 10.02 6.01
C VAL A 18 -1.43 10.72 5.61
N LEU A 19 -2.58 10.06 5.78
CA LEU A 19 -3.89 10.65 5.50
C LEU A 19 -4.23 11.76 6.48
N GLU A 20 -3.96 11.60 7.77
CA GLU A 20 -4.16 12.65 8.78
C GLU A 20 -3.33 13.91 8.51
N LYS A 21 -2.12 13.75 7.95
CA LYS A 21 -1.24 14.86 7.55
C LYS A 21 -1.57 15.43 6.17
N SER A 22 -2.50 14.81 5.43
CA SER A 22 -2.85 15.25 4.09
C SER A 22 -3.81 16.46 4.14
N PRO A 23 -3.55 17.52 3.36
CA PRO A 23 -4.38 18.72 3.39
C PRO A 23 -5.79 18.42 2.88
N GLY A 24 -6.79 18.86 3.64
CA GLY A 24 -8.20 18.65 3.29
C GLY A 24 -8.75 17.27 3.66
N ILE A 25 -7.99 16.45 4.40
CA ILE A 25 -8.49 15.22 5.02
C ILE A 25 -8.68 15.45 6.51
N THR A 26 -9.76 14.90 7.06
CA THR A 26 -10.02 14.85 8.49
C THR A 26 -10.45 13.44 8.82
N VAL A 27 -9.74 12.82 9.75
CA VAL A 27 -10.08 11.49 10.27
C VAL A 27 -10.81 11.70 11.60
N SER A 28 -12.04 11.23 11.67
CA SER A 28 -12.84 11.28 12.88
C SER A 28 -12.48 10.13 13.82
N LYS A 29 -12.82 10.26 15.12
CA LYS A 29 -12.51 9.25 16.14
C LYS A 29 -13.15 7.89 15.92
N ASP A 30 -14.21 7.84 15.11
CA ASP A 30 -14.93 6.63 14.68
C ASP A 30 -14.28 5.95 13.45
N GLY A 31 -13.18 6.50 12.94
CA GLY A 31 -12.50 6.00 11.74
C GLY A 31 -13.10 6.50 10.43
N SER A 32 -14.10 7.40 10.48
CA SER A 32 -14.67 8.01 9.29
C SER A 32 -13.71 9.03 8.69
N ILE A 33 -13.44 8.91 7.39
CA ILE A 33 -12.57 9.83 6.65
C ILE A 33 -13.43 10.87 5.94
N ILE A 34 -13.21 12.13 6.27
CA ILE A 34 -13.91 13.29 5.70
C ILE A 34 -12.91 14.02 4.80
N MET A 35 -13.29 14.25 3.54
CA MET A 35 -12.50 15.06 2.59
C MET A 35 -13.19 16.39 2.38
N LYS A 36 -12.53 17.50 2.72
CA LYS A 36 -13.02 18.89 2.55
C LYS A 36 -14.45 19.10 3.06
N GLY A 37 -14.78 18.54 4.22
CA GLY A 37 -16.10 18.65 4.85
C GLY A 37 -17.16 17.71 4.28
N LYS A 38 -16.81 16.82 3.33
CA LYS A 38 -17.72 15.83 2.78
C LYS A 38 -17.40 14.42 3.34
N PRO A 39 -18.36 13.75 4.01
CA PRO A 39 -18.11 12.48 4.67
C PRO A 39 -18.14 11.25 3.74
N SER A 40 -18.77 11.34 2.56
CA SER A 40 -18.82 10.23 1.60
C SER A 40 -17.55 10.19 0.75
N VAL A 41 -16.50 9.50 1.20
CA VAL A 41 -15.25 9.36 0.45
C VAL A 41 -15.07 7.91 -0.01
N LEU A 42 -14.79 7.73 -1.30
CA LEU A 42 -14.44 6.43 -1.86
C LEU A 42 -12.94 6.21 -1.71
N VAL A 43 -12.55 5.14 -1.03
CA VAL A 43 -11.13 4.76 -0.95
C VAL A 43 -10.83 3.68 -1.98
N LEU A 44 -9.79 3.92 -2.78
CA LEU A 44 -9.22 2.99 -3.74
C LEU A 44 -7.85 2.54 -3.23
N ILE A 45 -7.57 1.24 -3.34
CA ILE A 45 -6.24 0.68 -3.14
C ILE A 45 -5.77 0.17 -4.49
N ASP A 46 -4.71 0.76 -5.02
CA ASP A 46 -4.18 0.45 -6.35
C ASP A 46 -5.27 0.50 -7.45
N GLY A 47 -6.11 1.54 -7.39
CA GLY A 47 -7.22 1.75 -8.33
C GLY A 47 -8.45 0.87 -8.09
N LYS A 48 -8.45 -0.02 -7.10
CA LYS A 48 -9.58 -0.90 -6.76
C LYS A 48 -10.39 -0.33 -5.59
N PRO A 49 -11.73 -0.19 -5.73
CA PRO A 49 -12.59 0.21 -4.62
C PRO A 49 -12.49 -0.73 -3.43
N THR A 50 -12.24 -0.17 -2.26
CA THR A 50 -12.39 -0.90 -1.00
C THR A 50 -13.85 -0.88 -0.58
N GLN A 51 -14.31 -2.00 -0.03
CA GLN A 51 -15.62 -2.09 0.64
C GLN A 51 -15.51 -1.80 2.14
N LEU A 52 -14.29 -1.55 2.65
CA LEU A 52 -14.05 -1.21 4.04
C LEU A 52 -14.53 0.21 4.34
N SER A 53 -15.15 0.41 5.49
CA SER A 53 -15.65 1.70 5.95
C SER A 53 -15.38 1.90 7.45
N GLY A 54 -15.31 3.15 7.90
CA GLY A 54 -15.17 3.50 9.32
C GLY A 54 -13.99 2.79 10.00
N ALA A 55 -14.28 2.12 11.11
CA ALA A 55 -13.28 1.43 11.95
C ALA A 55 -12.49 0.32 11.22
N ASP A 56 -13.11 -0.41 10.28
CA ASP A 56 -12.44 -1.48 9.54
C ASP A 56 -11.40 -0.91 8.57
N LEU A 57 -11.77 0.18 7.88
CA LEU A 57 -10.85 0.92 7.02
C LEU A 57 -9.72 1.52 7.84
N GLN A 58 -10.04 2.09 9.00
CA GLN A 58 -9.04 2.65 9.91
C GLN A 58 -8.03 1.60 10.37
N SER A 59 -8.50 0.43 10.80
CA SER A 59 -7.66 -0.68 11.24
C SER A 59 -6.77 -1.22 10.11
N TYR A 60 -7.32 -1.27 8.89
CA TYR A 60 -6.57 -1.70 7.72
C TYR A 60 -5.46 -0.72 7.34
N LEU A 61 -5.75 0.58 7.33
CA LEU A 61 -4.80 1.63 6.96
C LEU A 61 -3.76 1.90 8.05
N SER A 62 -4.10 1.70 9.32
CA SER A 62 -3.14 1.78 10.43
C SER A 62 -2.23 0.55 10.49
N GLY A 63 -2.70 -0.62 10.05
CA GLY A 63 -1.87 -1.82 9.88
C GLY A 63 -0.94 -1.76 8.66
N MET A 64 -1.19 -0.84 7.72
CA MET A 64 -0.39 -0.67 6.52
C MET A 64 0.75 0.32 6.76
N SER A 65 1.98 -0.08 6.43
CA SER A 65 3.13 0.81 6.52
C SER A 65 3.11 1.83 5.39
N ALA A 66 3.31 3.12 5.70
CA ALA A 66 3.47 4.17 4.68
C ALA A 66 4.65 3.90 3.73
N SER A 67 5.64 3.12 4.17
CA SER A 67 6.78 2.71 3.32
C SER A 67 6.36 1.83 2.14
N GLN A 68 5.21 1.16 2.22
CA GLN A 68 4.64 0.34 1.15
C GLN A 68 3.77 1.14 0.18
N VAL A 69 3.56 2.43 0.43
CA VAL A 69 2.78 3.33 -0.41
C VAL A 69 3.72 4.18 -1.27
N ASP A 70 3.40 4.28 -2.56
CA ASP A 70 4.12 5.12 -3.52
C ASP A 70 3.56 6.55 -3.48
N VAL A 71 2.25 6.67 -3.68
CA VAL A 71 1.57 7.96 -3.70
C VAL A 71 0.13 7.82 -3.22
N VAL A 72 -0.34 8.82 -2.48
CA VAL A 72 -1.76 8.98 -2.13
C VAL A 72 -2.33 10.10 -3.00
N GLU A 73 -3.29 9.75 -3.86
CA GLU A 73 -3.96 10.69 -4.76
C GLU A 73 -5.32 11.08 -4.16
N LEU A 74 -5.54 12.39 -4.03
CA LEU A 74 -6.81 12.94 -3.58
C LEU A 74 -7.51 13.53 -4.81
N ILE A 75 -8.67 12.98 -5.17
CA ILE A 75 -9.45 13.35 -6.35
C ILE A 75 -10.78 13.91 -5.86
N GLU A 76 -10.90 15.23 -5.88
CA GLU A 76 -12.05 15.95 -5.30
C GLU A 76 -13.27 15.99 -6.23
N ASN A 77 -13.03 15.98 -7.54
CA ASN A 77 -14.07 15.96 -8.56
C ASN A 77 -13.88 14.72 -9.43
N PRO A 78 -14.36 13.56 -8.96
CA PRO A 78 -14.24 12.37 -9.76
C PRO A 78 -15.19 12.48 -10.96
N GLY A 79 -14.73 12.10 -12.15
CA GLY A 79 -15.56 12.15 -13.35
C GLY A 79 -16.85 11.32 -13.20
N ALA A 80 -17.82 11.55 -14.10
CA ALA A 80 -19.19 11.04 -14.03
C ALA A 80 -19.35 9.54 -13.68
N LYS A 81 -18.37 8.70 -14.02
CA LYS A 81 -18.34 7.27 -13.67
C LYS A 81 -18.32 6.95 -12.16
N TYR A 82 -17.91 7.89 -11.31
CA TYR A 82 -17.85 7.69 -9.85
C TYR A 82 -18.77 8.65 -9.07
N ASP A 83 -19.21 9.73 -9.68
CA ASP A 83 -20.15 10.70 -9.10
C ASP A 83 -21.55 10.09 -8.89
N ALA A 84 -21.94 9.13 -9.74
CA ALA A 84 -23.21 8.40 -9.63
C ALA A 84 -23.38 7.59 -8.32
N SER A 85 -22.29 7.34 -7.60
CA SER A 85 -22.32 6.65 -6.30
C SER A 85 -22.54 7.59 -5.11
N GLY A 86 -22.73 8.90 -5.33
CA GLY A 86 -22.87 9.89 -4.26
C GLY A 86 -21.56 10.14 -3.49
N ASN A 87 -20.42 9.78 -4.09
CA ASN A 87 -19.11 9.91 -3.49
C ASN A 87 -18.55 11.31 -3.77
N ALA A 88 -18.29 12.01 -2.68
CA ALA A 88 -17.89 13.40 -2.65
C ALA A 88 -16.40 13.63 -2.91
N GLY A 89 -15.61 12.57 -2.95
CA GLY A 89 -14.19 12.55 -3.27
C GLY A 89 -13.67 11.12 -3.35
N ILE A 90 -12.54 10.92 -4.01
CA ILE A 90 -11.84 9.64 -4.11
C ILE A 90 -10.44 9.79 -3.52
N ILE A 91 -10.06 8.87 -2.64
CA ILE A 91 -8.68 8.71 -2.15
C ILE A 91 -8.12 7.46 -2.81
N ASN A 92 -7.12 7.59 -3.66
CA ASN A 92 -6.44 6.44 -4.26
C ASN A 92 -5.06 6.26 -3.65
N ILE A 93 -4.87 5.15 -2.95
CA ILE A 93 -3.60 4.76 -2.36
C ILE A 93 -2.89 3.85 -3.37
N LYS A 94 -1.90 4.39 -4.07
CA LYS A 94 -1.04 3.59 -4.95
C LYS A 94 0.05 2.97 -4.12
N MET A 95 0.07 1.64 -4.08
CA MET A 95 1.11 0.89 -3.42
C MET A 95 2.43 1.03 -4.21
N LYS A 96 3.57 1.04 -3.52
CA LYS A 96 4.87 0.81 -4.15
C LYS A 96 4.78 -0.53 -4.85
N ALA A 97 4.76 -0.50 -6.18
CA ALA A 97 4.90 -1.70 -6.97
C ALA A 97 6.17 -2.38 -6.48
N ASN A 98 6.04 -3.62 -5.99
CA ASN A 98 7.21 -4.41 -5.63
C ASN A 98 7.94 -4.69 -6.95
N ARG A 99 8.83 -3.76 -7.33
CA ARG A 99 9.70 -3.86 -8.49
C ARG A 99 10.79 -4.86 -8.16
N LEU A 100 10.41 -6.09 -7.80
CA LEU A 100 11.18 -7.29 -8.13
C LEU A 100 11.18 -7.44 -9.67
N LYS A 101 11.61 -6.40 -10.38
CA LYS A 101 12.09 -6.46 -11.76
C LYS A 101 13.55 -6.81 -11.61
N GLY A 102 13.86 -8.06 -11.89
CA GLY A 102 15.21 -8.54 -11.73
C GLY A 102 15.30 -10.06 -11.62
N PHE A 103 16.52 -10.49 -11.44
CA PHE A 103 16.89 -11.88 -11.27
C PHE A 103 16.94 -12.18 -9.77
N ASN A 104 16.10 -13.10 -9.32
CA ASN A 104 16.19 -13.69 -7.98
C ASN A 104 16.88 -15.04 -8.09
N GLY A 105 17.85 -15.33 -7.22
CA GLY A 105 18.51 -16.63 -7.17
C GLY A 105 18.77 -17.06 -5.74
N SER A 106 18.68 -18.35 -5.46
CA SER A 106 19.15 -18.96 -4.22
C SER A 106 20.03 -20.17 -4.51
N LEU A 107 21.16 -20.27 -3.83
CA LEU A 107 22.09 -21.39 -3.89
C LEU A 107 22.12 -22.04 -2.50
N ASN A 108 21.76 -23.31 -2.43
CA ASN A 108 21.86 -24.13 -1.24
C ASN A 108 22.98 -25.16 -1.44
N LEU A 109 23.92 -25.15 -0.51
CA LEU A 109 24.97 -26.16 -0.40
C LEU A 109 24.76 -26.85 0.95
N SER A 110 24.60 -28.16 0.96
CA SER A 110 24.51 -28.96 2.16
C SER A 110 25.48 -30.12 2.12
N VAL A 111 26.19 -30.32 3.22
CA VAL A 111 27.09 -31.44 3.45
C VAL A 111 26.57 -32.23 4.64
N GLY A 112 26.31 -33.52 4.45
CA GLY A 112 25.80 -34.41 5.49
C GLY A 112 26.75 -35.58 5.69
N GLN A 113 27.12 -35.84 6.95
CA GLN A 113 27.96 -36.97 7.33
C GLN A 113 27.06 -38.15 7.77
N GLY A 114 27.01 -39.20 6.94
CA GLY A 114 26.48 -40.52 7.29
C GLY A 114 27.52 -41.60 7.01
N PHE A 115 27.14 -42.89 7.05
CA PHE A 115 28.02 -44.02 6.69
C PHE A 115 28.71 -43.86 5.32
N TYR A 116 28.11 -43.06 4.43
CA TYR A 116 28.71 -42.53 3.22
C TYR A 116 28.51 -41.01 3.17
N PRO A 117 29.49 -40.23 2.63
CA PRO A 117 29.36 -38.79 2.47
C PRO A 117 28.22 -38.47 1.50
N LYS A 118 27.34 -37.52 1.87
CA LYS A 118 26.28 -37.02 1.00
C LYS A 118 26.39 -35.49 0.88
N THR A 119 26.37 -35.01 -0.35
CA THR A 119 26.35 -33.58 -0.68
C THR A 119 25.05 -33.26 -1.41
N GLY A 120 24.31 -32.26 -0.95
CA GLY A 120 23.13 -31.71 -1.62
C GLY A 120 23.43 -30.31 -2.14
N ASN A 121 23.44 -30.13 -3.46
CA ASN A 121 23.59 -28.83 -4.08
C ASN A 121 22.30 -28.50 -4.83
N SER A 122 21.67 -27.37 -4.53
CA SER A 122 20.51 -26.90 -5.29
C SER A 122 20.65 -25.42 -5.62
N LEU A 123 20.32 -25.08 -6.86
CA LEU A 123 20.33 -23.72 -7.37
C LEU A 123 18.93 -23.41 -7.89
N ASN A 124 18.28 -22.39 -7.35
CA ASN A 124 17.00 -21.90 -7.84
C ASN A 124 17.21 -20.51 -8.42
N LEU A 125 16.77 -20.28 -9.66
CA LEU A 125 16.84 -19.01 -10.34
C LEU A 125 15.44 -18.63 -10.84
N ASN A 126 15.03 -17.39 -10.63
CA ASN A 126 13.72 -16.87 -10.99
C ASN A 126 13.87 -15.47 -11.60
N TYR A 127 13.38 -15.30 -12.82
CA TYR A 127 13.38 -14.01 -13.52
C TYR A 127 11.95 -13.53 -13.70
N ARG A 128 11.62 -12.39 -13.08
CA ARG A 128 10.27 -11.82 -13.15
C ARG A 128 10.29 -10.54 -13.99
N ASN A 129 9.81 -10.67 -15.23
CA ASN A 129 9.63 -9.53 -16.11
C ASN A 129 8.25 -8.90 -15.85
N GLY A 130 8.21 -7.85 -15.03
CA GLY A 130 6.99 -7.10 -14.75
C GLY A 130 6.51 -6.38 -16.00
N LYS A 131 5.47 -6.92 -16.66
CA LYS A 131 4.62 -6.16 -17.58
C LYS A 131 3.70 -5.27 -16.78
#